data_AF-A0A8D8AQZ5-F1
#
_entry.id   AF-A0A8D8AQZ5-F1
#
_cell.length_a   1.000
_cell.length_b   1.000
_cell.length_c   1.000
_cell.angle_alpha   90.00
_cell.angle_beta   90.00
_cell.angle_gamma   90.00
#
_symmetry.space_group_name_H-M   'P 1'
#
loop_
_entity.id
_entity.type
_entity.pdbx_description
1 polymer ?
#
loop_
_entity_poly.entity_id
_entity_poly.type
_entity_poly.pdbx_seq_one_letter_code
_entity_poly.pdbx_strand_id
1 'polypeptide(L)'
;ASGASATSFLELYTENRGLSWCIGGQWNWRNATTLPNILKVFNPKLVGYSYRDSYSFHWDSQFNNAEIGAISKELPHMARQMVTRIKSDRRVNFKRDWKILTITIGGNDICAYVCTMKNPESLPMKHRRNLLATLRYLRDNLPRTFVNIVSMPDVEKVVNLPDKPMIC
;
A
#
# COMPACT_ATOMS: atom_id res chain seq x y z
N ALA A 1 -3.32 1.59 6.19
CA ALA A 1 -4.29 2.65 6.48
C ALA A 1 -3.75 3.47 7.63
N SER A 2 -4.04 4.77 7.67
CA SER A 2 -3.66 5.67 8.77
C SER A 2 -4.94 6.25 9.37
N GLY A 3 -5.01 6.34 10.70
CA GLY A 3 -6.18 6.90 11.40
C GLY A 3 -7.49 6.13 11.18
N ALA A 4 -7.44 4.85 10.81
CA ALA A 4 -8.64 4.05 10.51
C ALA A 4 -9.53 3.80 11.73
N SER A 5 -8.98 3.96 12.93
CA SER A 5 -9.70 3.88 14.21
C SER A 5 -9.62 5.18 15.01
N ALA A 6 -9.26 6.29 14.36
CA ALA A 6 -9.00 7.55 15.05
C ALA A 6 -10.28 8.14 15.66
N THR A 7 -10.20 8.42 16.95
CA THR A 7 -11.19 9.18 17.73
C THR A 7 -10.71 10.59 18.08
N SER A 8 -9.42 10.88 17.84
CA SER A 8 -8.79 12.17 18.06
C SER A 8 -7.84 12.54 16.92
N PHE A 9 -7.48 13.82 16.79
CA PHE A 9 -6.57 14.29 15.74
C PHE A 9 -5.17 13.65 15.83
N LEU A 10 -4.68 13.36 17.04
CA LEU A 10 -3.38 12.72 17.23
C LEU A 10 -3.36 11.29 16.66
N GLU A 11 -4.51 10.60 16.70
CA GLU A 11 -4.62 9.23 16.19
C GLU A 11 -4.65 9.15 14.66
N LEU A 12 -4.79 10.28 13.95
CA LEU A 12 -4.68 10.30 12.47
C LEU A 12 -3.28 9.88 11.99
N TYR A 13 -2.26 10.07 12.84
CA TYR A 13 -0.88 9.66 12.55
C TYR A 13 -0.61 8.19 12.87
N THR A 14 -1.58 7.47 13.45
CA THR A 14 -1.44 6.04 13.77
C THR A 14 -1.53 5.20 12.51
N GLU A 15 -0.52 4.36 12.28
CA GLU A 15 -0.50 3.42 11.16
C GLU A 15 -1.30 2.15 11.47
N ASN A 16 -2.62 2.21 11.27
CA ASN A 16 -3.51 1.06 11.38
C ASN A 16 -3.38 0.07 10.21
N ARG A 17 -2.19 -0.52 10.03
CA ARG A 17 -1.92 -1.50 8.97
C ARG A 17 -2.81 -2.73 9.07
N GLY A 18 -3.08 -3.17 10.29
CA GLY A 18 -4.00 -4.28 10.58
C GLY A 18 -5.43 -4.07 10.06
N LEU A 19 -5.85 -2.81 9.87
CA LEU A 19 -7.16 -2.42 9.36
C LEU A 19 -7.14 -2.03 7.86
N SER A 20 -5.99 -2.15 7.18
CA SER A 20 -5.88 -1.81 5.77
C SER A 20 -6.80 -2.69 4.90
N TRP A 21 -7.67 -2.10 4.08
CA TRP A 21 -8.67 -2.83 3.30
C TRP A 21 -8.08 -3.95 2.43
N CYS A 22 -6.87 -3.79 1.88
CA CYS A 22 -6.27 -4.73 0.94
C CYS A 22 -5.35 -5.79 1.58
N ILE A 23 -4.80 -5.53 2.77
CA ILE A 23 -3.75 -6.37 3.38
C ILE A 23 -3.80 -6.44 4.91
N GLY A 24 -4.72 -5.73 5.56
CA GLY A 24 -4.94 -5.83 7.00
C GLY A 24 -5.62 -7.14 7.36
N GLY A 25 -5.18 -7.80 8.43
CA GLY A 25 -5.80 -9.03 8.92
C GLY A 25 -6.03 -9.01 10.42
N GLN A 26 -6.13 -7.81 11.02
CA GLN A 26 -6.54 -7.63 12.39
C GLN A 26 -7.99 -8.13 12.55
N TRP A 27 -8.22 -8.93 13.59
CA TRP A 27 -9.52 -9.57 13.88
C TRP A 27 -10.03 -10.46 12.72
N ASN A 28 -11.35 -10.50 12.53
CA ASN A 28 -12.04 -11.27 11.50
C ASN A 28 -12.89 -10.35 10.60
N TRP A 29 -13.51 -10.91 9.55
CA TRP A 29 -14.27 -10.16 8.55
C TRP A 29 -15.53 -9.47 9.09
N ARG A 30 -16.06 -9.89 10.24
CA ARG A 30 -17.22 -9.27 10.88
C ARG A 30 -16.84 -8.02 11.68
N ASN A 31 -15.60 -7.95 12.16
CA ASN A 31 -15.07 -6.79 12.89
C ASN A 31 -14.40 -5.78 11.96
N ALA A 32 -13.64 -6.26 10.97
CA ALA A 32 -12.99 -5.44 9.96
C ALA A 32 -13.05 -6.12 8.60
N THR A 33 -13.83 -5.56 7.68
CA THR A 33 -14.00 -6.09 6.33
C THR A 33 -12.79 -5.74 5.47
N THR A 34 -11.75 -6.55 5.58
CA THR A 34 -10.55 -6.48 4.73
C THR A 34 -10.44 -7.71 3.83
N LEU A 35 -9.72 -7.56 2.72
CA LEU A 35 -9.49 -8.67 1.78
C LEU A 35 -8.88 -9.90 2.48
N PRO A 36 -7.81 -9.79 3.30
CA PRO A 36 -7.30 -10.95 4.03
C PRO A 36 -8.30 -11.54 5.03
N ASN A 37 -9.10 -10.72 5.71
CA ASN A 37 -10.10 -11.23 6.65
C ASN A 37 -11.17 -12.08 5.96
N ILE A 38 -11.55 -11.73 4.73
CA ILE A 38 -12.43 -12.55 3.89
C ILE A 38 -11.70 -13.83 3.43
N LEU A 39 -10.48 -13.69 2.91
CA LEU A 39 -9.72 -14.84 2.39
C LEU A 39 -9.37 -15.88 3.47
N LYS A 40 -9.15 -15.45 4.72
CA LYS A 40 -8.91 -16.34 5.87
C LYS A 40 -10.07 -17.31 6.12
N VAL A 41 -11.30 -16.97 5.74
CA VAL A 41 -12.48 -17.87 5.85
C VAL A 41 -12.31 -19.09 4.96
N PHE A 42 -11.75 -18.91 3.77
CA PHE A 42 -11.57 -19.97 2.77
C PHE A 42 -10.20 -20.64 2.86
N ASN A 43 -9.19 -19.92 3.35
CA ASN A 43 -7.84 -20.43 3.57
C ASN A 43 -7.28 -19.97 4.93
N PRO A 44 -7.43 -20.79 5.98
CA PRO A 44 -6.91 -20.47 7.31
C PRO A 44 -5.37 -20.38 7.37
N LYS A 45 -4.66 -20.93 6.39
CA LYS A 45 -3.18 -20.91 6.31
C LYS A 45 -2.63 -19.69 5.57
N LEU A 46 -3.46 -18.67 5.32
CA LEU A 46 -3.03 -17.43 4.68
C LEU A 46 -1.90 -16.76 5.48
N VAL A 47 -0.91 -16.21 4.78
CA VAL A 47 0.23 -15.50 5.37
C VAL A 47 0.45 -14.16 4.67
N GLY A 48 1.14 -13.23 5.35
CA GLY A 48 1.59 -11.97 4.74
C GLY A 48 0.73 -10.74 5.01
N TYR A 49 -0.45 -10.89 5.62
CA TYR A 49 -1.33 -9.78 6.02
C TYR A 49 -0.86 -9.11 7.32
N SER A 50 -1.04 -7.79 7.46
CA SER A 50 -0.64 -7.06 8.67
C SER A 50 -1.51 -7.43 9.87
N TYR A 51 -0.89 -7.67 11.03
CA TYR A 51 -1.61 -8.18 12.21
C TYR A 51 -2.29 -7.08 13.05
N ARG A 52 -1.64 -5.92 13.16
CA ARG A 52 -2.09 -4.79 13.99
C ARG A 52 -1.47 -3.47 13.54
N ASP A 53 -1.67 -2.43 14.33
CA ASP A 53 -0.98 -1.15 14.20
C ASP A 53 0.52 -1.35 14.24
N SER A 54 1.21 -0.86 13.22
CA SER A 54 2.63 -1.16 13.04
C SER A 54 3.27 -0.24 12.01
N TYR A 55 4.57 0.02 12.18
CA TYR A 55 5.40 0.58 11.11
C TYR A 55 5.87 -0.52 10.16
N SER A 56 6.30 -0.16 8.96
CA SER A 56 6.75 -1.11 7.93
C SER A 56 7.86 -2.06 8.41
N PHE A 57 8.76 -1.59 9.26
CA PHE A 57 9.91 -2.33 9.78
C PHE A 57 9.55 -3.23 10.98
N HIS A 58 8.37 -3.04 11.59
CA HIS A 58 7.88 -3.96 12.61
C HIS A 58 7.56 -5.32 12.00
N TRP A 59 7.68 -6.37 12.81
CA TRP A 59 7.29 -7.71 12.38
C TRP A 59 5.80 -7.75 12.01
N ASP A 60 4.93 -7.09 12.78
CA ASP A 60 3.48 -7.09 12.59
C ASP A 60 2.98 -6.53 11.24
N SER A 61 3.81 -5.77 10.52
CA SER A 61 3.48 -5.29 9.17
C SER A 61 3.43 -6.41 8.13
N GLN A 62 4.13 -7.52 8.39
CA GLN A 62 4.25 -8.68 7.49
C GLN A 62 4.71 -8.25 6.09
N PHE A 63 3.98 -8.52 4.99
CA PHE A 63 4.43 -8.12 3.65
C PHE A 63 3.92 -6.73 3.22
N ASN A 64 3.39 -5.95 4.17
CA ASN A 64 2.95 -4.60 3.91
C ASN A 64 4.12 -3.60 3.98
N ASN A 65 4.68 -3.29 2.82
CA ASN A 65 5.76 -2.32 2.63
C ASN A 65 5.27 -0.89 2.30
N ALA A 66 3.97 -0.60 2.41
CA ALA A 66 3.48 0.76 2.21
C ALA A 66 4.11 1.71 3.23
N GLU A 67 4.29 3.00 2.92
CA GLU A 67 4.79 3.98 3.88
C GLU A 67 3.96 5.26 3.79
N ILE A 68 3.82 5.94 4.93
CA ILE A 68 3.28 7.30 4.93
C ILE A 68 4.21 8.18 4.10
N GLY A 69 3.62 9.01 3.23
CA GLY A 69 4.37 9.94 2.39
C GLY A 69 5.05 9.31 1.16
N ALA A 70 4.98 7.98 0.96
CA ALA A 70 5.61 7.35 -0.19
C ALA A 70 5.07 7.89 -1.52
N ILE A 71 5.99 8.08 -2.49
CA ILE A 71 5.70 8.53 -3.85
C ILE A 71 6.12 7.48 -4.88
N SER A 72 5.64 7.61 -6.11
CA SER A 72 5.93 6.64 -7.18
C SER A 72 7.42 6.40 -7.42
N LYS A 73 8.28 7.40 -7.16
CA LYS A 73 9.74 7.30 -7.29
C LYS A 73 10.34 6.17 -6.44
N GLU A 74 9.74 5.84 -5.30
CA GLU A 74 10.23 4.82 -4.37
C GLU A 74 9.74 3.42 -4.71
N LEU A 75 8.70 3.27 -5.55
CA LEU A 75 8.12 1.96 -5.88
C LEU A 75 9.14 0.89 -6.27
N PRO A 76 10.16 1.16 -7.13
CA PRO A 76 11.13 0.13 -7.50
C PRO A 76 11.98 -0.34 -6.30
N HIS A 77 12.24 0.53 -5.32
CA HIS A 77 12.95 0.17 -4.11
C HIS A 77 12.05 -0.64 -3.17
N MET A 78 10.83 -0.16 -2.92
CA MET A 78 9.84 -0.85 -2.07
C MET A 78 9.54 -2.26 -2.59
N ALA A 79 9.40 -2.43 -3.91
CA ALA A 79 9.19 -3.73 -4.52
C ALA A 79 10.38 -4.69 -4.32
N ARG A 80 11.61 -4.20 -4.41
CA ARG A 80 12.82 -4.99 -4.11
C ARG A 80 12.83 -5.45 -2.66
N GLN A 81 12.57 -4.55 -1.72
CA GLN A 81 12.51 -4.88 -0.29
C GLN A 81 11.43 -5.92 0.01
N MET A 82 10.23 -5.74 -0.54
CA MET A 82 9.12 -6.66 -0.36
C MET A 82 9.45 -8.04 -0.94
N VAL A 83 10.00 -8.12 -2.17
CA VAL A 83 10.41 -9.39 -2.77
C VAL A 83 11.47 -10.09 -1.92
N THR A 84 12.46 -9.37 -1.40
CA THR A 84 13.46 -9.93 -0.47
C THR A 84 12.81 -10.45 0.82
N ARG A 85 11.85 -9.73 1.39
CA ARG A 85 11.11 -10.16 2.59
C ARG A 85 10.30 -11.42 2.33
N ILE A 86 9.59 -11.50 1.21
CA ILE A 86 8.83 -12.71 0.82
C ILE A 86 9.77 -13.90 0.56
N LYS A 87 10.92 -13.68 -0.10
CA LYS A 87 11.90 -14.74 -0.39
C LYS A 87 12.54 -15.34 0.87
N SER A 88 12.72 -14.52 1.90
CA SER A 88 13.36 -14.93 3.17
C SER A 88 12.38 -15.54 4.17
N ASP A 89 11.07 -15.39 3.96
CA ASP A 89 10.07 -15.93 4.86
C ASP A 89 9.87 -17.44 4.65
N ARG A 90 10.21 -18.24 5.67
CA ARG A 90 10.12 -19.71 5.63
C ARG A 90 8.68 -20.23 5.50
N ARG A 91 7.67 -19.40 5.78
CA ARG A 91 6.26 -19.75 5.63
C ARG A 91 5.78 -19.72 4.19
N VAL A 92 6.55 -19.12 3.28
CA VAL A 92 6.18 -18.95 1.86
C VAL A 92 7.00 -19.88 1.00
N ASN A 93 6.33 -20.74 0.24
CA ASN A 93 6.95 -21.40 -0.90
C ASN A 93 7.05 -20.43 -2.07
N PHE A 94 8.18 -19.74 -2.16
CA PHE A 94 8.39 -18.65 -3.10
C PHE A 94 7.98 -18.97 -4.55
N LYS A 95 8.29 -20.18 -5.04
CA LYS A 95 8.02 -20.61 -6.42
C LYS A 95 6.61 -21.15 -6.64
N ARG A 96 5.95 -21.69 -5.60
CA ARG A 96 4.68 -22.42 -5.76
C ARG A 96 3.47 -21.65 -5.25
N ASP A 97 3.62 -20.83 -4.23
CA ASP A 97 2.46 -20.14 -3.65
C ASP A 97 2.01 -18.97 -4.54
N TRP A 98 0.69 -18.84 -4.70
CA TRP A 98 0.09 -17.68 -5.34
C TRP A 98 0.11 -16.47 -4.39
N LYS A 99 0.36 -15.29 -4.96
CA LYS A 99 0.49 -14.03 -4.23
C LYS A 99 -0.48 -13.02 -4.82
N ILE A 100 -1.17 -12.27 -3.96
CA ILE A 100 -1.96 -11.11 -4.37
C ILE A 100 -1.20 -9.87 -3.89
N LEU A 101 -0.80 -9.04 -4.83
CA LEU A 101 -0.08 -7.79 -4.56
C LEU A 101 -0.97 -6.62 -4.94
N THR A 102 -1.19 -5.70 -4.02
CA THR A 102 -1.91 -4.45 -4.29
C THR A 102 -0.93 -3.28 -4.32
N ILE A 103 -0.99 -2.47 -5.38
CA ILE A 103 -0.21 -1.23 -5.53
C ILE A 103 -1.18 -0.05 -5.47
N THR A 104 -1.05 0.76 -4.43
CA THR A 104 -1.79 2.01 -4.21
C THR A 104 -0.78 3.13 -4.01
N ILE A 105 -0.48 3.89 -5.06
CA ILE A 105 0.52 4.97 -5.04
C ILE A 105 0.04 6.13 -5.92
N GLY A 106 0.53 7.34 -5.70
CA GLY A 106 0.16 8.51 -6.50
C GLY A 106 -0.50 9.63 -5.70
N GLY A 107 -1.06 9.33 -4.52
CA GLY A 107 -1.68 10.34 -3.65
C GLY A 107 -0.66 11.40 -3.26
N ASN A 108 0.47 10.99 -2.69
CA ASN A 108 1.54 11.93 -2.31
C ASN A 108 2.25 12.54 -3.52
N ASP A 109 2.27 11.84 -4.68
CA ASP A 109 2.79 12.39 -5.92
C ASP A 109 2.06 13.71 -6.27
N ILE A 110 0.73 13.71 -6.16
CA ILE A 110 -0.11 14.86 -6.53
C ILE A 110 -0.34 15.82 -5.35
N CYS A 111 -0.53 15.31 -4.13
CA CYS A 111 -0.88 16.14 -2.98
C CYS A 111 0.29 16.95 -2.42
N ALA A 112 1.55 16.50 -2.59
CA ALA A 112 2.70 17.16 -1.99
C ALA A 112 3.90 17.25 -2.92
N TYR A 113 4.29 16.14 -3.55
CA TYR A 113 5.54 16.08 -4.31
C TYR A 113 5.53 16.97 -5.56
N VAL A 114 4.39 17.10 -6.24
CA VAL A 114 4.25 17.96 -7.42
C VAL A 114 4.68 19.42 -7.15
N CYS A 115 4.40 19.95 -5.95
CA CYS A 115 4.73 21.32 -5.55
C CYS A 115 6.24 21.57 -5.43
N THR A 116 7.03 20.49 -5.31
CA THR A 116 8.50 20.56 -5.23
C THR A 116 9.17 20.47 -6.60
N MET A 117 8.41 20.19 -7.66
CA MET A 117 8.95 19.94 -8.99
C MET A 117 9.13 21.23 -9.79
N LYS A 118 10.29 21.40 -10.43
CA LYS A 118 10.54 22.48 -11.40
C LYS A 118 9.60 22.44 -12.61
N ASN A 119 9.15 21.24 -12.99
CA ASN A 119 8.21 21.02 -14.10
C ASN A 119 7.12 20.03 -13.67
N PRO A 120 6.04 20.53 -13.03
CA PRO A 120 4.89 19.74 -12.56
C PRO A 120 4.25 18.85 -13.64
N GLU A 121 4.10 19.37 -14.86
CA GLU A 121 3.48 18.67 -16.01
C GLU A 121 4.20 17.36 -16.38
N SER A 122 5.47 17.20 -15.97
CA SER A 122 6.22 15.97 -16.19
C SER A 122 5.83 14.82 -15.24
N LEU A 123 5.02 15.08 -14.20
CA LEU A 123 4.70 14.11 -13.15
C LEU A 123 4.00 12.84 -13.69
N PRO A 124 2.97 12.90 -14.55
CA PRO A 124 2.32 11.69 -15.06
C PRO A 124 3.28 10.76 -15.80
N MET A 125 4.19 11.33 -16.60
CA MET A 125 5.20 10.55 -17.32
C MET A 125 6.22 9.91 -16.38
N LYS A 126 6.66 10.62 -15.33
CA LYS A 126 7.54 10.06 -14.29
C LYS A 126 6.85 8.95 -13.51
N HIS A 127 5.60 9.16 -13.10
CA HIS A 127 4.79 8.17 -12.42
C HIS A 127 4.64 6.89 -13.26
N ARG A 128 4.26 7.04 -14.54
CA ARG A 128 4.19 5.92 -15.50
C ARG A 128 5.50 5.16 -15.60
N ARG A 129 6.63 5.87 -15.74
CA ARG A 129 7.96 5.24 -15.84
C ARG A 129 8.29 4.44 -14.59
N ASN A 130 8.05 4.98 -13.40
CA ASN A 130 8.33 4.32 -12.14
C ASN A 130 7.46 3.07 -11.93
N LEU A 131 6.15 3.19 -12.23
CA LEU A 131 5.22 2.07 -12.15
C LEU A 131 5.61 0.96 -13.14
N LEU A 132 5.92 1.31 -14.39
CA LEU A 132 6.35 0.34 -15.39
C LEU A 132 7.65 -0.38 -15.02
N ALA A 133 8.63 0.35 -14.48
CA ALA A 133 9.87 -0.24 -13.98
C ALA A 133 9.60 -1.24 -12.84
N THR A 134 8.67 -0.88 -11.94
CA THR A 134 8.25 -1.72 -10.82
C THR A 134 7.53 -2.98 -11.29
N LEU A 135 6.57 -2.86 -12.20
CA LEU A 135 5.83 -3.99 -12.75
C LEU A 135 6.74 -4.96 -13.52
N ARG A 136 7.70 -4.45 -14.29
CA ARG A 136 8.71 -5.29 -14.96
C ARG A 136 9.58 -6.04 -13.95
N TYR A 137 10.06 -5.35 -12.91
CA TYR A 137 10.81 -6.00 -11.84
C TYR A 137 10.00 -7.11 -11.16
N LEU A 138 8.73 -6.86 -10.82
CA LEU A 138 7.84 -7.84 -10.19
C LEU A 138 7.57 -9.03 -11.10
N ARG A 139 7.30 -8.81 -12.39
CA ARG A 139 7.15 -9.88 -13.40
C ARG A 139 8.35 -10.81 -13.41
N ASP A 140 9.56 -10.23 -13.37
CA ASP A 140 10.80 -10.99 -13.51
C ASP A 140 11.25 -11.64 -12.18
N ASN A 141 10.81 -11.11 -11.03
CA ASN A 141 11.34 -11.48 -9.72
C ASN A 141 10.33 -12.05 -8.72
N LEU A 142 9.02 -12.04 -9.00
CA LEU A 142 7.98 -12.48 -8.08
C LEU A 142 6.96 -13.39 -8.80
N PRO A 143 7.24 -14.70 -8.94
CA PRO A 143 6.42 -15.62 -9.70
C PRO A 143 5.06 -15.88 -9.02
N ARG A 144 4.06 -16.25 -9.84
CA ARG A 144 2.68 -16.55 -9.43
C ARG A 144 2.04 -15.41 -8.65
N THR A 145 1.98 -14.24 -9.28
CA THR A 145 1.48 -13.02 -8.64
C THR A 145 0.36 -12.41 -9.45
N PHE A 146 -0.78 -12.17 -8.80
CA PHE A 146 -1.81 -11.26 -9.28
C PHE A 146 -1.50 -9.87 -8.76
N VAL A 147 -1.34 -8.92 -9.68
CA VAL A 147 -1.08 -7.51 -9.34
C VAL A 147 -2.36 -6.71 -9.53
N ASN A 148 -2.88 -6.17 -8.43
CA ASN A 148 -3.99 -5.23 -8.41
C ASN A 148 -3.44 -3.80 -8.33
N ILE A 149 -3.63 -3.01 -9.38
CA ILE A 149 -3.22 -1.60 -9.43
C ILE A 149 -4.46 -0.75 -9.13
N VAL A 150 -4.41 0.01 -8.05
CA VAL A 150 -5.52 0.87 -7.63
C VAL A 150 -5.21 2.28 -8.09
N SER A 151 -6.09 2.82 -8.94
CA SER A 151 -5.98 4.20 -9.40
C SER A 151 -6.23 5.18 -8.26
N MET A 152 -5.61 6.36 -8.36
CA MET A 152 -5.96 7.45 -7.46
C MET A 152 -7.37 7.97 -7.76
N PRO A 153 -8.12 8.37 -6.73
CA PRO A 153 -9.38 9.06 -6.92
C PRO A 153 -9.12 10.39 -7.63
N ASP A 154 -10.14 10.83 -8.38
CA ASP A 154 -10.10 12.12 -9.07
C ASP A 154 -9.92 13.27 -8.07
N VAL A 155 -8.85 14.03 -8.28
CA VAL A 155 -8.46 15.15 -7.40
C VAL A 155 -9.36 16.36 -7.62
N GLU A 156 -10.04 16.45 -8.76
CA GLU A 156 -11.01 17.51 -9.04
C GLU A 156 -12.09 17.58 -7.95
N LYS A 157 -12.52 16.42 -7.43
CA LYS A 157 -13.52 16.37 -6.35
C LYS A 157 -13.05 17.02 -5.05
N VAL A 158 -11.75 16.96 -4.75
CA VAL A 158 -11.15 17.58 -3.57
C VAL A 158 -10.91 19.07 -3.80
N VAL A 159 -10.44 19.42 -5.01
CA VAL A 159 -10.19 20.82 -5.41
C VAL A 159 -11.49 21.62 -5.53
N ASN A 160 -12.62 20.98 -5.82
CA ASN A 160 -13.91 21.67 -5.95
C ASN A 160 -14.76 21.67 -4.67
N LEU A 161 -14.21 21.23 -3.53
CA LEU A 161 -14.92 21.33 -2.24
C LEU A 161 -15.15 22.81 -1.86
N PRO A 162 -16.39 23.21 -1.52
CA PRO A 162 -16.65 24.51 -0.91
C PRO A 162 -16.11 24.55 0.53
N ASP A 163 -15.83 25.75 1.05
CA ASP A 163 -15.44 26.00 2.45
C ASP A 163 -14.21 25.19 2.93
N LYS A 164 -13.17 25.11 2.10
CA LYS A 164 -11.93 24.42 2.47
C LYS A 164 -11.31 25.07 3.71
N PRO A 165 -10.87 24.29 4.70
CA PRO A 165 -10.10 24.82 5.81
C PRO A 165 -8.85 25.54 5.28
N MET A 166 -8.49 26.66 5.89
CA MET A 166 -7.37 27.51 5.44
C MET A 166 -6.01 26.79 5.51
N ILE A 167 -5.94 25.69 6.25
CA ILE A 167 -4.80 24.79 6.35
C ILE A 167 -5.01 23.64 5.36
N CYS A 168 -4.25 23.69 4.27
CA CYS A 168 -4.02 22.57 3.36
C CYS A 168 -2.55 22.17 3.46
#